data_AF-A0A6C0EQ41-F1
#
_entry.id   AF-A0A6C0EQ41-F1
#
_cell.length_a   1.000
_cell.length_b   1.000
_cell.length_c   1.000
_cell.angle_alpha   90.00
_cell.angle_beta   90.00
_cell.angle_gamma   90.00
#
_symmetry.space_group_name_H-M   'P 1'
#
loop_
_entity.id
_entity.type
_entity.pdbx_description
1 polymer ?
#
loop_
_entity_poly.entity_id
_entity_poly.type
_entity_poly.pdbx_seq_one_letter_code
_entity_poly.pdbx_strand_id
1 'polypeptide(L)'
;MSSVLYYSKFCKHCKELINTIARSKTKDDIHFVCIDKREKHTDGSIHVVLETGQRLLLPPNITTVPAVLLLHHGNRVVTGIKEITHYLSPGETTIMNQATNFNGEP
;
A
#
# COMPACT_ATOMS: atom_id res chain seq x y z
N MET A 1 5.54 -9.43 10.40
CA MET A 1 4.27 -9.10 9.72
C MET A 1 4.53 -8.50 8.34
N SER A 2 4.72 -9.34 7.31
CA SER A 2 5.04 -8.84 5.97
C SER A 2 3.90 -8.01 5.35
N SER A 3 4.16 -6.74 5.07
CA SER A 3 3.23 -5.80 4.43
C SER A 3 3.93 -5.04 3.31
N VAL A 4 3.19 -4.57 2.31
CA VAL A 4 3.75 -3.82 1.17
C VAL A 4 3.11 -2.45 1.11
N LEU A 5 3.88 -1.38 1.33
CA LEU A 5 3.44 0.00 1.21
C LEU A 5 3.69 0.50 -0.21
N TYR A 6 2.61 0.81 -0.93
CA TYR A 6 2.62 1.48 -2.21
C TYR A 6 2.59 3.00 -2.00
N TYR A 7 3.59 3.68 -2.53
CA TYR A 7 3.71 5.13 -2.44
C TYR A 7 4.16 5.76 -3.76
N SER A 8 3.99 7.08 -3.88
CA SER A 8 4.51 7.86 -5.00
C SER A 8 5.43 8.97 -4.48
N LYS A 9 6.50 9.26 -5.24
CA LYS A 9 7.47 10.34 -4.93
C LYS A 9 6.84 11.75 -5.03
N PHE A 10 5.73 11.89 -5.74
CA PHE A 10 5.01 13.16 -5.91
C PHE A 10 4.05 13.49 -4.76
N CYS A 11 3.76 12.52 -3.87
CA CYS A 11 2.86 12.75 -2.74
C CYS A 11 3.63 13.20 -1.49
N LYS A 12 3.34 14.40 -0.99
CA LYS A 12 3.95 14.93 0.26
C LYS A 12 3.58 14.07 1.48
N HIS A 13 2.30 13.71 1.61
CA HIS A 13 1.84 12.90 2.74
C HIS A 13 2.45 11.48 2.76
N CYS A 14 2.72 10.90 1.58
CA CYS A 14 3.45 9.63 1.50
C CYS A 14 4.84 9.74 2.12
N LYS A 15 5.57 10.85 1.85
CA LYS A 15 6.91 11.06 2.39
C LYS A 15 6.89 11.16 3.91
N GLU A 16 5.93 11.90 4.47
CA GLU A 16 5.79 12.02 5.93
C GLU A 16 5.47 10.68 6.58
N LEU A 17 4.53 9.93 6.02
CA LEU A 17 4.17 8.59 6.49
C LEU A 17 5.39 7.63 6.47
N ILE A 18 6.11 7.57 5.35
CA ILE A 18 7.31 6.74 5.21
C ILE A 18 8.36 7.14 6.24
N ASN A 19 8.56 8.44 6.47
CA ASN A 19 9.52 8.92 7.47
C ASN A 19 9.15 8.47 8.89
N THR A 20 7.87 8.54 9.25
CA THR A 20 7.35 8.03 10.54
C THR A 20 7.57 6.53 10.69
N ILE A 21 7.31 5.76 9.63
CA ILE A 21 7.51 4.30 9.63
C ILE A 21 8.99 3.95 9.70
N ALA A 22 9.84 4.65 8.94
CA ALA A 22 11.29 4.44 8.90
C ALA A 22 11.97 4.69 10.25
N ARG A 23 11.35 5.52 11.10
CA ARG A 23 11.77 5.76 12.50
C ARG A 23 11.32 4.66 13.46
N SER A 24 10.30 3.88 13.10
CA SER A 24 9.74 2.79 13.91
C SER A 24 10.38 1.45 13.57
N LYS A 25 10.25 0.47 14.49
CA LYS A 25 10.76 -0.90 14.28
C LYS A 25 10.00 -1.66 13.19
N THR A 26 8.78 -1.24 12.87
CA THR A 26 7.92 -1.82 11.84
C THR A 26 8.45 -1.67 10.41
N LYS A 27 9.47 -0.85 10.16
CA LYS A 27 10.06 -0.68 8.82
C LYS A 27 10.60 -1.99 8.24
N ASP A 28 11.10 -2.89 9.09
CA ASP A 28 11.73 -4.14 8.67
C ASP A 28 10.69 -5.12 8.09
N ASP A 29 9.47 -4.99 8.58
CA ASP A 29 8.31 -5.78 8.18
C ASP A 29 7.56 -5.20 6.96
N ILE A 30 7.92 -3.99 6.51
CA ILE A 30 7.21 -3.24 5.46
C ILE A 30 8.08 -3.07 4.23
N HIS A 31 7.61 -3.60 3.10
CA HIS A 31 8.23 -3.40 1.80
C HIS A 31 7.76 -2.09 1.15
N PHE A 32 8.68 -1.20 0.83
CA PHE A 32 8.36 0.09 0.20
C PHE A 32 8.40 -0.06 -1.32
N VAL A 33 7.25 0.14 -1.97
CA VAL A 33 7.10 0.03 -3.43
C VAL A 33 6.71 1.37 -4.01
N CYS A 34 7.59 1.92 -4.84
CA CYS A 34 7.36 3.19 -5.53
C CYS A 34 6.58 2.94 -6.84
N ILE A 35 5.31 3.36 -6.91
CA ILE A 35 4.44 3.15 -8.09
C ILE A 35 4.68 4.14 -9.23
N ASP A 36 5.70 4.98 -9.10
CA ASP A 36 6.06 6.03 -10.05
C ASP A 36 6.40 5.44 -11.43
N LYS A 37 7.16 4.34 -11.41
CA LYS A 37 7.48 3.56 -12.59
C LYS A 37 6.45 2.46 -12.76
N ARG A 38 5.42 2.73 -13.54
CA ARG A 38 4.39 1.76 -13.92
C ARG A 38 4.39 1.55 -15.42
N GLU A 39 4.37 0.29 -15.83
CA GLU A 39 4.35 -0.12 -17.23
C GLU A 39 3.05 -0.88 -17.49
N LYS A 40 2.33 -0.49 -18.53
CA LYS A 40 1.16 -1.24 -18.98
C LYS A 40 1.65 -2.43 -19.79
N HIS A 41 1.31 -3.62 -19.37
CA HIS A 41 1.61 -4.84 -20.10
C HIS A 41 0.65 -4.99 -21.30
N THR A 42 1.04 -5.82 -22.27
CA THR A 42 0.23 -6.15 -23.44
C THR A 42 -1.14 -6.73 -23.09
N ASP A 43 -1.20 -7.44 -21.96
CA ASP A 43 -2.41 -8.02 -21.37
C ASP A 43 -3.39 -6.98 -20.77
N GLY A 44 -2.97 -5.71 -20.67
CA GLY A 44 -3.74 -4.63 -20.02
C GLY A 44 -3.44 -4.45 -18.54
N SER A 45 -2.80 -5.45 -17.92
CA SER A 45 -2.31 -5.42 -16.54
C SER A 45 -1.21 -4.37 -16.32
N ILE A 46 -1.24 -3.64 -15.20
CA ILE A 46 -0.20 -2.66 -14.85
C ILE A 46 0.85 -3.30 -13.95
N HIS A 47 2.12 -3.18 -14.33
CA HIS A 47 3.25 -3.65 -13.54
C HIS A 47 4.06 -2.46 -13.01
N VAL A 48 4.40 -2.50 -11.73
CA VAL A 48 5.30 -1.53 -11.11
C VAL A 48 6.72 -2.05 -11.18
N VAL A 49 7.65 -1.22 -11.64
CA VAL A 49 9.07 -1.54 -11.73
C VAL A 49 9.77 -1.02 -10.48
N LEU A 50 10.24 -1.95 -9.66
CA LEU A 50 11.03 -1.65 -8.47
C LEU A 50 12.41 -1.11 -8.86
N GLU A 51 13.05 -0.39 -7.95
CA GLU A 51 14.43 0.12 -8.16
C GLU A 51 15.45 -1.02 -8.32
N THR A 52 15.12 -2.22 -7.83
CA THR A 52 15.91 -3.44 -8.03
C THR A 52 15.79 -4.04 -9.44
N GLY A 53 14.89 -3.51 -10.28
CA GLY A 53 14.58 -4.06 -11.60
C GLY A 53 13.50 -5.15 -11.61
N GLN A 54 13.02 -5.57 -10.43
CA GLN A 54 11.91 -6.52 -10.33
C GLN A 54 10.59 -5.86 -10.71
N ARG A 55 9.72 -6.61 -11.39
CA ARG A 55 8.38 -6.16 -11.79
C ARG A 55 7.35 -6.78 -10.85
N LEU A 56 6.52 -5.94 -10.25
CA LEU A 56 5.42 -6.35 -9.39
C LEU A 56 4.09 -6.07 -10.10
N LEU A 57 3.21 -7.05 -10.19
CA LEU A 57 1.85 -6.81 -10.67
C LEU A 57 1.14 -5.86 -9.70
N LEU A 58 0.63 -4.73 -10.20
CA LEU A 58 -0.18 -3.81 -9.42
C LEU A 58 -1.62 -4.31 -9.41
N PRO A 59 -2.16 -4.73 -8.25
CA PRO A 59 -3.55 -5.13 -8.19
C PRO A 59 -4.45 -3.93 -8.52
N PRO A 60 -5.54 -4.12 -9.29
CA PRO A 60 -6.44 -3.04 -9.70
C PRO A 60 -7.15 -2.35 -8.52
N ASN A 61 -7.16 -3.01 -7.35
CA ASN A 61 -7.66 -2.46 -6.09
C ASN A 61 -6.84 -1.26 -5.58
N ILE A 62 -5.58 -1.11 -6.02
CA ILE A 62 -4.72 0.02 -5.65
C ILE A 62 -4.91 1.13 -6.69
N THR A 63 -5.98 1.91 -6.51
CA THR A 63 -6.28 3.06 -7.39
C THR A 63 -5.65 4.36 -6.87
N THR A 64 -5.37 4.44 -5.57
CA THR A 64 -4.95 5.65 -4.88
C THR A 64 -3.74 5.37 -3.98
N VAL A 65 -2.87 6.37 -3.81
CA VAL A 65 -1.74 6.34 -2.87
C VAL A 65 -1.87 7.41 -1.79
N PRO A 66 -1.42 7.17 -0.55
CA PRO A 66 -0.73 5.96 -0.07
C PRO A 66 -1.68 4.77 0.17
N ALA A 67 -1.21 3.56 -0.10
CA ALA A 67 -1.92 2.30 0.16
C ALA A 67 -0.98 1.23 0.69
N VAL A 68 -1.44 0.41 1.64
CA VAL A 68 -0.72 -0.74 2.20
C VAL A 68 -1.45 -2.02 1.85
N LEU A 69 -0.74 -2.99 1.31
CA LEU A 69 -1.21 -4.34 1.11
C LEU A 69 -0.70 -5.23 2.25
N LEU A 70 -1.63 -5.80 3.00
CA LEU A 70 -1.36 -6.70 4.10
C LEU A 70 -1.36 -8.14 3.58
N LEU A 71 -0.18 -8.73 3.41
CA LEU A 71 -0.06 -10.10 2.91
C LEU A 71 -0.58 -11.12 3.93
N HIS A 72 -0.44 -10.84 5.22
CA HIS A 72 -0.91 -11.73 6.30
C HIS A 72 -2.44 -11.78 6.39
N HIS A 73 -3.14 -10.67 6.12
CA HIS A 73 -4.59 -10.56 6.26
C HIS A 73 -5.34 -10.87 4.95
N GLY A 74 -4.93 -11.91 4.23
CA GLY A 74 -5.61 -12.34 3.00
C GLY A 74 -5.59 -11.29 1.88
N ASN A 75 -4.44 -10.61 1.70
CA ASN A 75 -4.25 -9.58 0.68
C ASN A 75 -5.16 -8.36 0.86
N ARG A 76 -5.52 -8.01 2.10
CA ARG A 76 -6.30 -6.80 2.39
C ARG A 76 -5.51 -5.55 1.99
N VAL A 77 -6.17 -4.68 1.22
CA VAL A 77 -5.66 -3.36 0.87
C VAL A 77 -6.21 -2.34 1.86
N VAL A 78 -5.32 -1.57 2.48
CA VAL A 78 -5.65 -0.44 3.35
C VAL A 78 -5.24 0.83 2.65
N THR A 79 -6.21 1.70 2.37
CA THR A 79 -5.97 2.98 1.71
C THR A 79 -6.15 4.13 2.67
N GLY A 80 -5.36 5.19 2.49
CA GLY A 80 -5.53 6.43 3.24
C GLY A 80 -4.59 6.55 4.44
N ILE A 81 -4.08 7.76 4.63
CA ILE A 81 -2.99 8.05 5.59
C ILE A 81 -3.42 7.71 7.02
N LYS A 82 -4.65 8.09 7.40
CA LYS A 82 -5.18 7.85 8.75
C LYS A 82 -5.26 6.35 9.07
N GLU A 83 -5.84 5.56 8.17
CA GLU A 83 -6.04 4.14 8.40
C GLU A 83 -4.72 3.36 8.39
N ILE A 84 -3.80 3.73 7.49
CA ILE A 84 -2.45 3.17 7.48
C ILE A 84 -1.72 3.50 8.79
N THR A 85 -1.76 4.77 9.24
CA THR A 85 -1.10 5.20 10.48
C THR A 85 -1.66 4.49 11.71
N HIS A 86 -2.98 4.31 11.75
CA HIS A 86 -3.68 3.60 12.81
C HIS A 86 -3.31 2.11 12.80
N TYR A 87 -3.25 1.45 11.65
CA TYR A 87 -2.81 0.05 11.55
C TYR A 87 -1.35 -0.13 12.00
N LEU A 88 -0.50 0.86 11.74
CA LEU A 88 0.92 0.84 12.08
C LEU A 88 1.21 1.24 13.53
N SER A 89 0.28 1.94 14.18
CA SER A 89 0.35 2.32 15.59
C SER A 89 -0.47 1.33 16.42
N PRO A 90 0.15 0.38 17.14
CA PRO A 90 -0.57 -0.65 17.88
C PRO A 90 -1.35 -0.13 19.12
N GLY A 91 -1.56 1.19 19.25
CA GLY A 91 -2.15 1.84 20.41
C GLY A 91 -3.62 2.25 20.29
N GLU A 92 -4.20 2.31 19.08
CA GLU A 92 -5.59 2.70 18.90
C GLU A 92 -6.36 1.51 18.32
N THR A 93 -7.03 0.77 19.20
CA THR A 93 -8.03 -0.21 18.81
C THR A 93 -9.28 0.56 18.46
N THR A 94 -9.52 0.83 17.18
CA THR A 94 -10.89 0.99 16.69
C THR A 94 -11.06 0.27 15.36
N ILE A 95 -11.89 -0.76 15.43
CA ILE A 95 -12.31 -1.64 14.36
C ILE A 95 -13.02 -0.78 13.31
N MET A 96 -12.39 -0.51 12.17
CA MET A 96 -13.11 -0.10 10.96
C MET A 96 -13.09 -1.27 9.99
N ASN A 97 -14.04 -2.17 10.23
CA ASN A 97 -14.68 -2.97 9.19
C ASN A 97 -15.38 -1.99 8.23
N GLN A 98 -14.60 -1.30 7.40
CA GLN A 98 -15.11 -0.76 6.15
C GLN A 98 -14.31 -1.46 5.05
N ALA A 99 -14.60 -2.75 4.89
CA ALA A 99 -14.55 -3.33 3.56
C ALA A 99 -15.46 -2.46 2.71
N THR A 100 -14.85 -1.52 1.99
CA THR A 100 -15.50 -0.76 0.95
C THR A 100 -16.04 -1.80 -0.03
N ASN A 101 -17.37 -1.97 0.03
CA ASN A 101 -18.17 -2.58 -1.01
C ASN A 101 -17.74 -1.99 -2.36
N PHE A 102 -16.91 -2.72 -3.10
CA PHE A 102 -16.73 -2.51 -4.52
C PHE A 102 -16.87 -3.87 -5.22
N ASN A 103 -18.03 -4.48 -5.03
CA ASN A 103 -18.58 -5.41 -6.01
C ASN A 103 -19.94 -4.83 -6.43
N GLY A 104 -19.90 -3.94 -7.42
CA GLY A 104 -21.08 -3.73 -8.25
C GLY A 104 -21.49 -5.08 -8.86
N GLU A 105 -22.81 -5.21 -9.07
CA GLU A 105 -23.53 -6.28 -9.77
C GLU A 105 -23.92 -7.47 -8.88
N PRO A 106 -25.16 -8.01 -9.00
CA PRO A 106 -26.15 -7.87 -10.10
C PRO A 106 -27.31 -6.89 -9.87
#